data_AF-A0AAN7ULA9-F1
#
_entry.id   AF-A0AAN7ULA9-F1
#
_cell.length_a   1.000
_cell.length_b   1.000
_cell.length_c   1.000
_cell.angle_alpha   90.00
_cell.angle_beta   90.00
_cell.angle_gamma   90.00
#
_symmetry.space_group_name_H-M   'P 1'
#
loop_
_entity.id
_entity.type
_entity.pdbx_description
1 polymer ?
#
loop_
_entity_poly.entity_id
_entity_poly.type
_entity_poly.pdbx_seq_one_letter_code
_entity_poly.pdbx_strand_id
1 'polypeptide(L)'
;MTFARIALERDPDAINMWIGNSRSVTALHRDNYENIYVQIAGRKHFVLLPPLFQPCVNERDLEPATYVRAKREGAEGNLVLRMDEALDGNRDEAPKVPFATWDPDTPAVRATPYSHFAESMRVTLEPGDMLYLPAMWYHKVSQSCSEDGICVAVNYWYDMEFSGPLYSLCSFVRNMNLSSRNPPSA
;
A
#
# COMPACT_ATOMS: atom_id res chain seq x y z
N MET A 1 15.67 -17.30 1.87
CA MET A 1 14.89 -18.17 2.78
C MET A 1 14.47 -19.42 2.02
N THR A 2 14.96 -20.60 2.39
CA THR A 2 14.76 -21.84 1.62
C THR A 2 13.29 -22.27 1.56
N PHE A 3 12.48 -22.02 2.60
CA PHE A 3 11.09 -22.48 2.65
C PHE A 3 10.17 -21.76 1.65
N ALA A 4 10.24 -20.42 1.54
CA ALA A 4 9.34 -19.64 0.69
C ALA A 4 9.57 -19.94 -0.81
N ARG A 5 10.84 -20.09 -1.20
CA ARG A 5 11.23 -20.53 -2.54
C ARG A 5 10.70 -21.92 -2.88
N ILE A 6 10.69 -22.83 -1.92
CA ILE A 6 10.13 -24.18 -2.11
C ILE A 6 8.60 -24.10 -2.22
N ALA A 7 7.94 -23.33 -1.35
CA ALA A 7 6.48 -23.24 -1.31
C ALA A 7 5.87 -22.52 -2.53
N LEU A 8 6.54 -21.47 -3.04
CA LEU A 8 6.10 -20.70 -4.20
C LEU A 8 6.74 -21.18 -5.52
N GLU A 9 7.60 -22.19 -5.44
CA GLU A 9 8.35 -22.80 -6.54
C GLU A 9 9.10 -21.79 -7.43
N ARG A 10 9.47 -20.62 -6.88
CA ARG A 10 10.14 -19.54 -7.59
C ARG A 10 11.08 -18.74 -6.68
N ASP A 11 12.04 -18.06 -7.28
CA ASP A 11 12.89 -17.09 -6.58
C ASP A 11 12.15 -15.74 -6.45
N PRO A 12 12.48 -14.90 -5.45
CA PRO A 12 11.84 -13.60 -5.29
C PRO A 12 12.26 -12.64 -6.42
N ASP A 13 11.30 -11.89 -6.94
CA ASP A 13 11.53 -10.81 -7.91
C ASP A 13 12.28 -9.63 -7.30
N ALA A 14 12.03 -9.35 -6.02
CA ALA A 14 12.72 -8.30 -5.28
C ALA A 14 12.94 -8.68 -3.81
N ILE A 15 14.05 -8.19 -3.28
CA ILE A 15 14.39 -8.26 -1.85
C ILE A 15 14.63 -6.82 -1.39
N ASN A 16 13.73 -6.29 -0.56
CA ASN A 16 13.83 -4.91 -0.12
C ASN A 16 14.28 -4.85 1.34
N MET A 17 15.11 -3.86 1.66
CA MET A 17 15.46 -3.49 3.02
C MET A 17 14.73 -2.20 3.40
N TRP A 18 14.10 -2.20 4.57
CA TRP A 18 13.39 -1.06 5.11
C TRP A 18 14.10 -0.56 6.37
N ILE A 19 14.45 0.73 6.38
CA ILE A 19 14.98 1.43 7.56
C ILE A 19 14.18 2.71 7.74
N GLY A 20 13.61 2.92 8.92
CA GLY A 20 12.76 4.08 9.18
C GLY A 20 12.64 4.44 10.65
N ASN A 21 11.88 5.51 10.92
CA ASN A 21 11.54 5.94 12.27
C ASN A 21 10.01 5.86 12.52
N SER A 22 9.58 6.03 13.77
CA SER A 22 8.17 5.90 14.18
C SER A 22 7.21 6.93 13.57
N ARG A 23 7.70 7.94 12.84
CA ARG A 23 6.85 8.94 12.16
C ARG A 23 6.46 8.52 10.74
N SER A 24 7.12 7.52 10.16
CA SER A 24 6.82 7.06 8.81
C SER A 24 5.68 6.03 8.85
N VAL A 25 4.66 6.30 8.04
CA VAL A 25 3.47 5.45 7.86
C VAL A 25 3.27 5.25 6.37
N THR A 26 3.16 4.00 5.95
CA THR A 26 2.69 3.65 4.61
C THR A 26 1.16 3.59 4.64
N ALA A 27 0.53 4.43 3.83
CA ALA A 27 -0.93 4.50 3.71
C ALA A 27 -1.54 3.17 3.23
N LEU A 28 -2.86 3.02 3.39
CA LEU A 28 -3.57 1.83 2.94
C LEU A 28 -3.42 1.65 1.42
N HIS A 29 -2.90 0.51 0.99
CA HIS A 29 -2.71 0.15 -0.42
C HIS A 29 -2.71 -1.38 -0.56
N ARG A 30 -2.60 -1.89 -1.79
CA ARG A 30 -2.42 -3.33 -2.05
C ARG A 30 -1.36 -3.52 -3.12
N ASP A 31 -0.69 -4.67 -3.09
CA ASP A 31 0.31 -5.07 -4.07
C ASP A 31 -0.14 -6.33 -4.81
N ASN A 32 0.39 -6.54 -6.02
CA ASN A 32 0.19 -7.78 -6.78
C ASN A 32 1.30 -8.81 -6.47
N TYR A 33 1.85 -8.78 -5.25
CA TYR A 33 2.95 -9.66 -4.84
C TYR A 33 2.56 -10.51 -3.63
N GLU A 34 2.97 -11.76 -3.65
CA GLU A 34 3.07 -12.58 -2.44
C GLU A 34 4.25 -12.06 -1.61
N ASN A 35 3.96 -11.50 -0.44
CA ASN A 35 4.94 -10.75 0.33
C ASN A 35 5.30 -11.50 1.61
N ILE A 36 6.57 -11.89 1.74
CA ILE A 36 7.13 -12.44 2.98
C ILE A 36 7.87 -11.32 3.70
N TYR A 37 7.25 -10.78 4.76
CA TYR A 37 7.76 -9.65 5.53
C TYR A 37 8.42 -10.14 6.81
N VAL A 38 9.68 -9.78 7.04
CA VAL A 38 10.49 -10.23 8.18
C VAL A 38 10.94 -9.03 9.00
N GLN A 39 10.57 -9.03 10.27
CA GLN A 39 10.90 -7.95 11.19
C GLN A 39 12.24 -8.21 11.87
N ILE A 40 13.16 -7.24 11.82
CA ILE A 40 14.54 -7.40 12.33
C ILE A 40 14.77 -6.60 13.61
N ALA A 41 14.43 -5.31 13.63
CA ALA A 41 14.63 -4.43 14.79
C ALA A 41 13.52 -3.40 14.91
N GLY A 42 13.06 -3.12 16.14
CA GLY A 42 11.81 -2.37 16.36
C GLY A 42 10.58 -3.24 16.07
N ARG A 43 9.44 -2.63 15.81
CA ARG A 43 8.16 -3.32 15.54
C ARG A 43 7.48 -2.77 14.31
N LYS A 44 6.78 -3.64 13.58
CA LYS A 44 5.88 -3.26 12.47
C LYS A 44 4.44 -3.51 12.86
N HIS A 45 3.58 -2.52 12.62
CA HIS A 45 2.15 -2.62 12.91
C HIS A 45 1.37 -2.57 11.59
N PHE A 46 0.74 -3.68 11.26
CA PHE A 46 -0.08 -3.85 10.06
C PHE A 46 -1.56 -3.70 10.41
N VAL A 47 -2.27 -2.94 9.60
CA VAL A 47 -3.74 -2.99 9.49
C VAL A 47 -4.06 -3.62 8.15
N LEU A 48 -4.77 -4.75 8.16
CA LEU A 48 -5.01 -5.60 7.01
C LEU A 48 -6.51 -5.68 6.68
N LEU A 49 -6.83 -5.65 5.39
CA LEU A 49 -8.17 -5.87 4.87
C LEU A 49 -8.10 -6.85 3.68
N PRO A 50 -9.02 -7.83 3.60
CA PRO A 50 -9.09 -8.74 2.46
C PRO A 50 -9.32 -7.99 1.14
N PRO A 51 -8.86 -8.53 0.00
CA PRO A 51 -8.98 -7.87 -1.30
C PRO A 51 -10.44 -7.57 -1.70
N LEU A 52 -11.39 -8.39 -1.24
CA LEU A 52 -12.82 -8.21 -1.53
C LEU A 52 -13.42 -6.96 -0.86
N PHE A 53 -12.70 -6.30 0.04
CA PHE A 53 -13.14 -5.09 0.71
C PHE A 53 -12.87 -3.82 -0.13
N GLN A 54 -12.54 -3.97 -1.42
CA GLN A 54 -12.38 -2.84 -2.33
C GLN A 54 -13.52 -1.80 -2.28
N PRO A 55 -14.81 -2.17 -2.12
CA PRO A 55 -15.88 -1.17 -1.98
C PRO A 55 -15.75 -0.27 -0.74
N CYS A 56 -15.04 -0.72 0.29
CA CYS A 56 -14.83 -0.04 1.56
C CYS A 56 -13.71 1.01 1.51
N VAL A 57 -12.69 0.83 0.66
CA VAL A 57 -11.43 1.60 0.74
C VAL A 57 -11.47 2.97 0.05
N ASN A 58 -12.63 3.33 -0.51
CA ASN A 58 -12.85 4.58 -1.24
C ASN A 58 -11.74 4.88 -2.26
N GLU A 59 -11.51 3.95 -3.18
CA GLU A 59 -10.51 4.13 -4.24
C GLU A 59 -10.93 5.28 -5.18
N ARG A 60 -9.99 6.19 -5.47
CA ARG A 60 -10.20 7.35 -6.34
C ARG A 60 -8.96 7.60 -7.19
N ASP A 61 -9.18 8.09 -8.40
CA ASP A 61 -8.11 8.60 -9.25
C ASP A 61 -7.63 9.97 -8.73
N LEU A 62 -6.34 10.09 -8.45
CA LEU A 62 -5.70 11.30 -7.94
C LEU A 62 -4.62 11.79 -8.92
N GLU A 63 -4.42 13.11 -8.95
CA GLU A 63 -3.27 13.70 -9.67
C GLU A 63 -1.96 13.34 -8.95
N PRO A 64 -0.96 12.80 -9.66
CA PRO A 64 0.34 12.49 -9.06
C PRO A 64 1.14 13.76 -8.77
N ALA A 65 1.84 13.75 -7.63
CA ALA A 65 2.71 14.84 -7.22
C ALA A 65 3.87 14.32 -6.35
N THR A 66 5.01 15.01 -6.45
CA THR A 66 6.23 14.69 -5.72
C THR A 66 6.62 15.82 -4.77
N TYR A 67 6.99 15.48 -3.53
CA TYR A 67 7.59 16.46 -2.62
C TYR A 67 8.99 16.86 -3.08
N VAL A 68 9.23 18.17 -3.20
CA VAL A 68 10.54 18.74 -3.51
C VAL A 68 10.98 19.73 -2.42
N ARG A 69 12.28 19.79 -2.14
CA ARG A 69 12.85 20.76 -1.19
C ARG A 69 12.81 22.16 -1.81
N ALA A 70 12.22 23.12 -1.10
CA ALA A 70 12.19 24.51 -1.54
C ALA A 70 13.61 25.11 -1.55
N LYS A 71 13.98 25.78 -2.66
CA LYS A 71 15.31 26.39 -2.85
C LYS A 71 15.46 27.80 -2.23
N ARG A 72 14.68 28.18 -1.21
CA ARG A 72 14.82 29.53 -0.61
C ARG A 72 16.04 29.58 0.31
N GLU A 73 16.96 30.50 0.01
CA GLU A 73 18.08 30.83 0.90
C GLU A 73 17.56 31.18 2.30
N GLY A 74 18.08 30.50 3.34
CA GLY A 74 17.77 30.76 4.75
C GLY A 74 16.59 29.99 5.35
N ALA A 75 15.87 29.16 4.58
CA ALA A 75 14.80 28.29 5.09
C ALA A 75 15.12 26.81 4.82
N GLU A 76 16.10 26.27 5.54
CA GLU A 76 16.37 24.83 5.51
C GLU A 76 15.13 24.04 5.95
N GLY A 77 14.60 23.18 5.07
CA GLY A 77 13.68 22.10 5.46
C GLY A 77 12.24 22.16 4.95
N ASN A 78 11.80 23.22 4.27
CA ASN A 78 10.42 23.24 3.74
C ASN A 78 10.27 22.34 2.50
N LEU A 79 9.33 21.40 2.57
CA LEU A 79 8.89 20.57 1.44
C LEU A 79 7.67 21.22 0.78
N VAL A 80 7.67 21.28 -0.55
CA VAL A 80 6.53 21.73 -1.37
C VAL A 80 6.11 20.62 -2.33
N LEU A 81 4.81 20.54 -2.64
CA LEU A 81 4.30 19.61 -3.64
C LEU A 81 4.55 20.18 -5.04
N ARG A 82 5.13 19.36 -5.92
CA ARG A 82 5.23 19.62 -7.35
C ARG A 82 4.37 18.58 -8.07
N MET A 83 3.42 19.03 -8.89
CA MET A 83 2.64 18.11 -9.73
C MET A 83 3.57 17.42 -10.73
N ASP A 84 3.33 16.13 -10.98
CA ASP A 84 4.13 15.37 -11.93
C ASP A 84 3.67 15.65 -13.36
N GLU A 85 4.61 15.66 -14.30
CA GLU A 85 4.36 15.92 -15.73
C GLU A 85 4.11 14.60 -16.49
N ALA A 86 3.48 14.69 -17.67
CA ALA A 86 3.25 13.53 -18.51
C ALA A 86 4.57 12.92 -19.03
N LEU A 87 4.64 11.59 -19.03
CA LEU A 87 5.82 10.82 -19.44
C LEU A 87 6.19 10.97 -20.93
N ASP A 88 5.24 11.37 -21.78
CA ASP A 88 5.40 11.45 -23.23
C ASP A 88 5.61 12.88 -23.75
N GLY A 89 5.65 13.89 -22.86
CA GLY A 89 5.81 15.30 -23.24
C GLY A 89 4.70 15.87 -24.13
N ASN A 90 3.62 15.10 -24.37
CA ASN A 90 2.59 15.41 -25.38
C ASN A 90 1.17 15.39 -24.79
N ARG A 91 1.01 15.00 -23.51
CA ARG A 91 -0.21 15.22 -22.73
C ARG A 91 0.01 16.39 -21.77
N ASP A 92 -0.98 17.27 -21.66
CA ASP A 92 -0.95 18.39 -20.72
C ASP A 92 -1.00 17.92 -19.23
N GLU A 93 -1.36 16.66 -18.96
CA GLU A 93 -1.51 16.10 -17.61
C GLU A 93 -0.95 14.67 -17.48
N ALA A 94 -0.31 14.37 -16.35
CA ALA A 94 0.17 13.02 -16.01
C ALA A 94 -1.00 12.03 -15.82
N PRO A 95 -0.81 10.73 -16.09
CA PRO A 95 -1.84 9.74 -15.80
C PRO A 95 -2.22 9.74 -14.33
N LYS A 96 -3.53 9.80 -14.04
CA LYS A 96 -4.04 9.74 -12.67
C LYS A 96 -3.72 8.40 -12.02
N VAL A 97 -3.52 8.43 -10.71
CA VAL A 97 -3.16 7.25 -9.91
C VAL A 97 -4.37 6.82 -9.07
N PRO A 98 -4.88 5.58 -9.25
CA PRO A 98 -5.92 5.05 -8.39
C PRO A 98 -5.36 4.82 -6.98
N PHE A 99 -6.01 5.40 -5.97
CA PHE A 99 -5.53 5.37 -4.60
C PHE A 99 -6.65 5.14 -3.60
N ALA A 100 -6.43 4.27 -2.60
CA ALA A 100 -7.37 4.05 -1.50
C ALA A 100 -7.36 5.26 -0.56
N THR A 101 -8.46 6.01 -0.53
CA THR A 101 -8.51 7.29 0.22
C THR A 101 -9.19 7.19 1.59
N TRP A 102 -9.78 6.05 1.92
CA TRP A 102 -10.33 5.77 3.26
C TRP A 102 -9.29 5.10 4.15
N ASP A 103 -9.28 5.45 5.44
CA ASP A 103 -8.36 4.92 6.44
C ASP A 103 -9.13 4.27 7.61
N PRO A 104 -8.93 2.97 7.88
CA PRO A 104 -9.57 2.26 9.00
C PRO A 104 -9.30 2.87 10.38
N ASP A 105 -8.19 3.60 10.56
CA ASP A 105 -7.88 4.28 11.82
C ASP A 105 -8.68 5.57 12.02
N THR A 106 -9.28 6.11 10.95
CA THR A 106 -10.15 7.29 11.00
C THR A 106 -11.46 7.01 10.24
N PRO A 107 -12.28 6.06 10.71
CA PRO A 107 -13.30 5.39 9.89
C PRO A 107 -14.40 6.33 9.38
N ALA A 108 -14.62 7.49 10.00
CA ALA A 108 -15.58 8.49 9.56
C ALA A 108 -15.09 9.35 8.37
N VAL A 109 -13.78 9.47 8.17
CA VAL A 109 -13.19 10.35 7.14
C VAL A 109 -13.15 9.61 5.82
N ARG A 110 -13.74 10.20 4.77
CA ARG A 110 -13.78 9.63 3.41
C ARG A 110 -14.39 8.22 3.34
N ALA A 111 -15.33 7.91 4.24
CA ALA A 111 -16.05 6.65 4.24
C ALA A 111 -16.92 6.47 2.99
N THR A 112 -17.15 5.21 2.62
CA THR A 112 -18.16 4.80 1.65
C THR A 112 -19.37 4.23 2.40
N PRO A 113 -20.51 4.00 1.72
CA PRO A 113 -21.63 3.28 2.32
C PRO A 113 -21.26 1.89 2.84
N TYR A 114 -20.15 1.31 2.37
CA TYR A 114 -19.70 -0.03 2.75
C TYR A 114 -18.60 -0.05 3.82
N SER A 115 -17.93 1.09 4.09
CA SER A 115 -16.77 1.13 4.99
C SER A 115 -17.07 0.64 6.41
N HIS A 116 -18.31 0.74 6.88
CA HIS A 116 -18.69 0.25 8.21
C HIS A 116 -18.77 -1.28 8.30
N PHE A 117 -18.80 -1.99 7.17
CA PHE A 117 -18.67 -3.46 7.12
C PHE A 117 -17.21 -3.92 7.15
N ALA A 118 -16.25 -3.00 7.10
CA ALA A 118 -14.84 -3.35 7.05
C ALA A 118 -14.32 -3.73 8.44
N GLU A 119 -14.19 -5.04 8.69
CA GLU A 119 -13.45 -5.58 9.82
C GLU A 119 -11.96 -5.71 9.48
N SER A 120 -11.16 -4.77 9.99
CA SER A 120 -9.70 -4.80 9.82
C SER A 120 -9.01 -5.74 10.80
N MET A 121 -8.08 -6.55 10.30
CA MET A 121 -7.15 -7.32 11.13
C MET A 121 -5.96 -6.45 11.51
N ARG A 122 -5.52 -6.52 12.77
CA ARG A 122 -4.38 -5.75 13.27
C ARG A 122 -3.30 -6.71 13.77
N VAL A 123 -2.10 -6.61 13.20
CA VAL A 123 -0.98 -7.50 13.50
C VAL A 123 0.23 -6.65 13.86
N THR A 124 0.91 -7.00 14.95
CA THR A 124 2.22 -6.44 15.29
C THR A 124 3.27 -7.52 15.13
N LEU A 125 4.31 -7.22 14.37
CA LEU A 125 5.50 -8.07 14.25
C LEU A 125 6.56 -7.58 15.23
N GLU A 126 7.02 -8.48 16.08
CA GLU A 126 8.18 -8.32 16.94
C GLU A 126 9.47 -8.69 16.19
N PRO A 127 10.66 -8.30 16.68
CA PRO A 127 11.92 -8.79 16.13
C PRO A 127 11.97 -10.32 16.05
N GLY A 128 12.24 -10.85 14.86
CA GLY A 128 12.27 -12.28 14.57
C GLY A 128 10.97 -12.83 13.97
N ASP A 129 9.86 -12.08 14.04
CA ASP A 129 8.61 -12.50 13.43
C ASP A 129 8.65 -12.40 11.90
N MET A 130 7.83 -13.23 11.29
CA MET A 130 7.57 -13.24 9.86
C MET A 130 6.07 -13.22 9.59
N LEU A 131 5.66 -12.35 8.67
CA LEU A 131 4.30 -12.29 8.14
C LEU A 131 4.31 -12.71 6.68
N TYR A 132 3.49 -13.71 6.34
CA TYR A 132 3.04 -13.87 4.98
C TYR A 132 1.84 -12.95 4.74
N LEU A 133 2.04 -11.95 3.89
CA LEU A 133 1.01 -11.02 3.44
C LEU A 133 0.62 -11.42 2.01
N PRO A 134 -0.56 -12.04 1.82
CA PRO A 134 -0.96 -12.55 0.51
C PRO A 134 -1.17 -11.43 -0.51
N ALA A 135 -0.98 -11.76 -1.79
CA ALA A 135 -1.24 -10.83 -2.87
C ALA A 135 -2.65 -10.22 -2.80
N MET A 136 -2.77 -8.98 -3.27
CA MET A 136 -4.02 -8.19 -3.33
C MET A 136 -4.57 -7.72 -1.98
N TRP A 137 -4.01 -8.14 -0.84
CA TRP A 137 -4.47 -7.67 0.46
C TRP A 137 -4.17 -6.20 0.67
N TYR A 138 -5.19 -5.47 1.10
CA TYR A 138 -5.04 -4.08 1.50
C TYR A 138 -4.31 -4.02 2.83
N HIS A 139 -3.28 -3.20 2.92
CA HIS A 139 -2.47 -3.06 4.11
C HIS A 139 -2.00 -1.63 4.33
N LYS A 140 -2.05 -1.19 5.59
CA LYS A 140 -1.46 0.04 6.09
C LYS A 140 -0.39 -0.35 7.10
N VAL A 141 0.76 0.32 7.07
CA VAL A 141 1.91 -0.06 7.89
C VAL A 141 2.43 1.14 8.66
N SER A 142 2.46 1.04 9.98
CA SER A 142 3.22 1.93 10.85
C SER A 142 4.32 1.14 11.57
N GLN A 143 5.17 1.82 12.32
CA GLN A 143 6.31 1.19 12.98
C GLN A 143 6.68 1.88 14.28
N SER A 144 7.27 1.11 15.19
CA SER A 144 7.89 1.62 16.41
C SER A 144 9.38 1.29 16.37
N CYS A 145 10.22 2.28 16.72
CA CYS A 145 11.66 2.08 16.78
C CYS A 145 12.10 1.15 17.92
N SER A 146 13.26 0.52 17.72
CA SER A 146 14.07 -0.08 18.78
C SER A 146 14.65 0.99 19.72
N GLU A 147 15.39 0.55 20.75
CA GLU A 147 16.12 1.42 21.68
C GLU A 147 17.12 2.34 20.96
N ASP A 148 17.69 1.89 19.83
CA ASP A 148 18.60 2.67 18.98
C ASP A 148 17.88 3.73 18.11
N GLY A 149 16.56 3.88 18.26
CA GLY A 149 15.78 4.90 17.56
C GLY A 149 15.48 4.58 16.09
N ILE A 150 15.70 3.34 15.64
CA ILE A 150 15.40 2.88 14.28
C ILE A 150 14.50 1.63 14.25
N CYS A 151 13.74 1.47 13.18
CA CYS A 151 13.05 0.23 12.82
C CYS A 151 13.67 -0.35 11.54
N VAL A 152 13.95 -1.65 11.54
CA VAL A 152 14.56 -2.38 10.41
C VAL A 152 13.73 -3.62 10.07
N ALA A 153 13.47 -3.81 8.78
CA ALA A 153 12.80 -5.00 8.25
C ALA A 153 13.34 -5.36 6.87
N VAL A 154 13.13 -6.61 6.45
CA VAL A 154 13.38 -7.08 5.08
C VAL A 154 12.10 -7.73 4.58
N ASN A 155 11.77 -7.52 3.31
CA ASN A 155 10.69 -8.26 2.69
C ASN A 155 11.10 -8.85 1.35
N TYR A 156 10.48 -9.98 1.01
CA TYR A 156 10.67 -10.70 -0.23
C TYR A 156 9.37 -10.63 -1.02
N TRP A 157 9.45 -10.11 -2.24
CA TRP A 157 8.33 -10.06 -3.16
C TRP A 157 8.46 -11.15 -4.20
N TYR A 158 7.37 -11.89 -4.38
CA TYR A 158 7.18 -12.90 -5.41
C TYR A 158 5.94 -12.50 -6.20
N ASP A 159 6.06 -12.36 -7.52
CA ASP A 159 4.93 -11.95 -8.35
C ASP A 159 3.77 -12.93 -8.20
N MET A 160 2.53 -12.44 -8.19
CA MET A 160 1.37 -13.30 -7.97
C MET A 160 1.04 -14.14 -9.22
N GLU A 161 0.27 -15.21 -9.02
CA GLU A 161 -0.30 -15.98 -10.13
C GLU A 161 -1.51 -15.23 -10.73
N PHE A 162 -1.33 -14.59 -11.88
CA PHE A 162 -2.43 -13.87 -12.56
C PHE A 162 -3.42 -14.77 -13.30
N SER A 163 -3.04 -16.02 -13.59
CA SER A 163 -3.89 -16.99 -14.31
C SER A 163 -5.00 -17.58 -13.43
N GLY A 164 -4.87 -17.46 -12.11
CA GLY A 164 -5.82 -17.99 -11.14
C GLY A 164 -7.08 -17.14 -10.96
N PRO A 165 -8.09 -17.66 -10.22
CA PRO A 165 -9.37 -16.98 -10.05
C PRO A 165 -9.29 -15.71 -9.19
N LEU A 166 -8.25 -15.58 -8.35
CA LEU A 166 -8.11 -14.47 -7.40
C LEU A 166 -8.07 -13.12 -8.12
N TYR A 167 -7.20 -12.97 -9.12
CA TYR A 167 -7.04 -11.70 -9.84
C TYR A 167 -8.32 -11.31 -10.57
N SER A 168 -8.93 -12.26 -11.30
CA SER A 168 -10.18 -12.02 -12.03
C SER A 168 -11.33 -11.63 -11.10
N LEU A 169 -11.48 -12.32 -9.96
CA LEU A 169 -12.54 -12.03 -8.98
C LEU A 169 -12.35 -10.65 -8.36
N CYS A 170 -11.13 -10.32 -7.91
CA CYS A 170 -10.84 -9.02 -7.31
C CYS A 170 -11.05 -7.89 -8.32
N SER A 171 -10.63 -8.10 -9.58
CA SER A 171 -10.82 -7.14 -10.67
C SER A 171 -12.29 -6.93 -10.99
N PHE A 172 -13.09 -8.00 -11.01
CA PHE A 172 -14.53 -7.93 -11.21
C PHE A 172 -15.22 -7.10 -10.12
N VAL A 173 -14.96 -7.40 -8.85
CA VAL A 173 -15.51 -6.65 -7.71
C VAL A 173 -15.12 -5.17 -7.77
N ARG A 174 -13.84 -4.89 -8.04
CA ARG A 174 -13.34 -3.52 -8.19
C ARG A 174 -14.07 -2.76 -9.30
N ASN A 175 -14.14 -3.35 -10.49
CA ASN A 175 -14.71 -2.69 -11.66
C ASN A 175 -16.22 -2.46 -11.48
N MET A 176 -16.95 -3.44 -10.94
CA MET A 176 -18.38 -3.29 -10.61
C MET A 176 -18.63 -2.12 -9.66
N ASN A 177 -17.85 -2.01 -8.58
CA ASN A 177 -18.00 -0.91 -7.63
C ASN A 177 -17.63 0.45 -8.26
N LEU A 178 -16.54 0.54 -9.03
CA LEU A 178 -16.15 1.79 -9.69
C LEU A 178 -17.18 2.25 -10.73
N SER A 179 -17.71 1.34 -11.55
CA SER A 179 -18.76 1.65 -12.53
C SER A 179 -20.06 2.12 -11.86
N SER A 180 -20.41 1.58 -10.69
CA SER A 180 -21.62 2.01 -9.97
C SER A 180 -21.55 3.45 -9.44
N ARG A 181 -20.34 3.98 -9.24
CA ARG A 181 -20.10 5.35 -8.73
C ARG A 181 -20.10 6.42 -9.81
N ASN A 182 -19.78 6.04 -11.04
CA ASN A 182 -19.75 6.91 -12.21
C ASN A 182 -20.75 6.39 -13.25
N PRO A 183 -22.07 6.60 -13.05
CA PRO A 183 -23.06 6.19 -14.05
C PRO A 183 -22.74 6.88 -15.38
N PRO A 184 -22.90 6.19 -16.53
CA PRO A 184 -22.72 6.82 -17.83
C PRO A 184 -23.64 8.04 -17.92
N SER A 185 -23.10 9.15 -18.43
CA SER A 185 -23.91 10.31 -18.77
C SER A 185 -25.01 9.88 -19.76
N ALA A 186 -26.27 10.08 -19.36
CA ALA A 186 -27.43 9.85 -20.20
C ALA A 186 -27.45 10.78 -21.42
#